data_AF-A0A7X8HJ39-F1
#
_entry.id   AF-A0A7X8HJ39-F1
#
_cell.length_a   1.000
_cell.length_b   1.000
_cell.length_c   1.000
_cell.angle_alpha   90.00
_cell.angle_beta   90.00
_cell.angle_gamma   90.00
#
_symmetry.space_group_name_H-M   'P 1'
#
loop_
_entity.id
_entity.type
_entity.pdbx_description
1 polymer ?
#
loop_
_entity_poly.entity_id
_entity_poly.type
_entity_poly.pdbx_seq_one_letter_code
_entity_poly.pdbx_strand_id
1 'polypeptide(L)'
;GVIALIAGFFGFYALLRLLSWLTGSPERFKIWRRRRAEKRDQELLQNGWISTLEGRYAQAEKELSKLLAKTKSKTSKVVAGLASAQASQYLEEYQRRDEALQIAQKNAGSDPRLKLAYATAAAELYLEQGQTQQAIDLLQPVQDASSRHFHATRLLLKAYRQQDNHERVYELTRLLLRRSAIDKTQALAYIEYAAARRIQSATQVESFKAVWNDLRTEEKNLEQVAIAAAQFLEAQQNYEEQARVLEAAIQQKPSPELYSLYANCPAEHYSRRLSKAEEWLQKYPHDPALLIALGRLCITGQLWGQAEHYLKRSMKIRNDLRVHALLAQLYDALGREEDARYHWRIAAVTAGALPVMTPNRLLPAADLQADPTLVDGHLPEAPLIVDNDRPMAASAVDSSVLGAAPHTVVAPSETSETSENSHHPDHYFDSAPIPGVDVTMTSDGSSRSKD
;
A
#
# COMPACT_ATOMS: atom_id res chain seq x y z
N GLY A 1 -90.24 -12.72 58.57
CA GLY A 1 -89.63 -13.82 57.80
C GLY A 1 -89.04 -13.32 56.48
N VAL A 2 -89.88 -12.93 55.53
CA VAL A 2 -89.49 -12.63 54.14
C VAL A 2 -88.51 -11.44 54.00
N ILE A 3 -88.70 -10.36 54.75
CA ILE A 3 -87.85 -9.16 54.66
C ILE A 3 -86.41 -9.44 55.14
N ALA A 4 -86.24 -10.28 56.17
CA ALA A 4 -84.92 -10.68 56.67
C ALA A 4 -84.16 -11.57 55.67
N LEU A 5 -84.87 -12.44 54.94
CA LEU A 5 -84.30 -13.26 53.86
C LEU A 5 -83.82 -12.41 52.68
N ILE A 6 -84.60 -11.39 52.29
CA ILE A 6 -84.22 -10.47 51.21
C ILE A 6 -83.00 -9.65 51.63
N ALA A 7 -82.98 -9.09 52.84
CA ALA A 7 -81.83 -8.35 53.36
C ALA A 7 -80.57 -9.23 53.44
N GLY A 8 -80.71 -10.48 53.91
CA GLY A 8 -79.62 -11.46 53.96
C GLY A 8 -79.08 -11.82 52.58
N PHE A 9 -79.95 -11.99 51.58
CA PHE A 9 -79.57 -12.26 50.20
C PHE A 9 -78.78 -11.08 49.58
N PHE A 10 -79.24 -9.85 49.78
CA PHE A 10 -78.51 -8.67 49.31
C PHE A 10 -77.17 -8.49 50.03
N GLY A 11 -77.11 -8.75 51.34
CA GLY A 11 -75.86 -8.72 52.10
C GLY A 11 -74.86 -9.77 51.63
N PHE A 12 -75.32 -11.01 51.39
CA PHE A 12 -74.49 -12.09 50.87
C PHE A 12 -74.02 -11.82 49.44
N TYR A 13 -74.91 -11.31 48.58
CA TYR A 13 -74.57 -10.91 47.22
C TYR A 13 -73.55 -9.77 47.20
N ALA A 14 -73.71 -8.76 48.05
CA ALA A 14 -72.75 -7.67 48.20
C ALA A 14 -71.39 -8.19 48.69
N LEU A 15 -71.38 -9.14 49.64
CA LEU A 15 -70.16 -9.77 50.14
C LEU A 15 -69.43 -10.56 49.04
N LEU A 16 -70.15 -11.40 48.27
CA LEU A 16 -69.58 -12.13 47.14
C LEU A 16 -69.06 -11.20 46.04
N ARG A 17 -69.74 -10.06 45.81
CA ARG A 17 -69.31 -9.05 44.84
C ARG A 17 -68.04 -8.30 45.31
N LEU A 18 -67.92 -8.02 46.60
CA LEU A 18 -66.71 -7.44 47.19
C LEU A 18 -65.53 -8.42 47.08
N LEU A 19 -65.76 -9.70 47.38
CA LEU A 19 -64.75 -10.74 47.35
C LEU A 19 -64.26 -11.03 45.92
N SER A 20 -65.17 -11.04 44.94
CA SER A 20 -64.81 -11.19 43.52
C SER A 20 -64.06 -9.97 42.96
N TRP A 21 -64.39 -8.75 43.40
CA TRP A 21 -63.64 -7.55 43.01
C TRP A 21 -62.23 -7.51 43.60
N LEU A 22 -62.07 -7.95 44.85
CA LEU A 22 -60.77 -8.05 45.53
C LEU A 22 -59.88 -9.14 44.91
N THR A 23 -60.48 -10.26 44.48
CA THR A 23 -59.75 -11.40 43.86
C THR A 23 -59.51 -11.21 42.35
N GLY A 24 -60.28 -10.38 41.64
CA GLY A 24 -60.09 -10.05 40.22
C GLY A 24 -59.10 -8.91 39.92
N SER A 25 -58.67 -8.16 40.94
CA SER A 25 -57.68 -7.06 40.83
C SER A 25 -56.21 -7.46 40.63
N PRO A 26 -55.66 -8.53 41.24
CA PRO A 26 -54.23 -8.85 41.20
C PRO A 26 -53.67 -9.02 39.78
N GLU A 27 -54.44 -9.62 38.87
CA GLU A 27 -54.01 -9.83 37.48
C GLU A 27 -53.93 -8.51 36.70
N ARG A 28 -54.89 -7.60 36.89
CA ARG A 28 -54.85 -6.26 36.26
C ARG A 28 -53.67 -5.44 36.76
N PHE A 29 -53.35 -5.51 38.05
CA PHE A 29 -52.17 -4.86 38.63
C PHE A 29 -50.85 -5.49 38.16
N LYS A 30 -50.77 -6.81 37.98
CA LYS A 30 -49.60 -7.48 37.38
C LYS A 30 -49.38 -7.04 35.94
N ILE A 31 -50.44 -7.03 35.12
CA ILE A 31 -50.37 -6.59 33.72
C ILE A 31 -49.98 -5.11 33.62
N TRP A 32 -50.57 -4.24 34.45
CA TRP A 32 -50.22 -2.82 34.48
C TRP A 32 -48.76 -2.59 34.92
N ARG A 33 -48.29 -3.28 35.97
CA ARG A 33 -46.88 -3.21 36.40
C ARG A 33 -45.94 -3.71 35.31
N ARG A 34 -46.30 -4.81 34.63
CA ARG A 34 -45.52 -5.36 33.51
C ARG A 34 -45.44 -4.36 32.36
N ARG A 35 -46.56 -3.79 31.91
CA ARG A 35 -46.59 -2.78 30.85
C ARG A 35 -45.78 -1.54 31.22
N ARG A 36 -45.87 -1.07 32.47
CA ARG A 36 -45.09 0.07 32.95
C ARG A 36 -43.59 -0.24 32.99
N ALA A 37 -43.22 -1.45 33.39
CA ALA A 37 -41.84 -1.90 33.39
C ALA A 37 -41.29 -2.05 31.97
N GLU A 38 -42.06 -2.61 31.04
CA GLU A 38 -41.71 -2.73 29.62
C GLU A 38 -41.55 -1.35 28.97
N LYS A 39 -42.49 -0.41 29.21
CA LYS A 39 -42.38 0.96 28.70
C LYS A 39 -41.13 1.68 29.23
N ARG A 40 -40.87 1.57 30.53
CA ARG A 40 -39.65 2.12 31.14
C ARG A 40 -38.38 1.48 30.57
N ASP A 41 -38.39 0.16 30.36
CA ASP A 41 -37.24 -0.55 29.79
C ASP A 41 -36.98 -0.08 28.35
N GLN A 42 -38.04 0.14 27.55
CA GLN A 42 -37.94 0.71 26.21
C GLN A 42 -37.43 2.15 26.21
N GLU A 43 -37.94 3.00 27.10
CA GLU A 43 -37.49 4.40 27.24
C GLU A 43 -36.01 4.48 27.60
N LEU A 44 -35.54 3.67 28.58
CA LEU A 44 -34.12 3.63 28.95
C LEU A 44 -33.25 3.10 27.82
N LEU A 45 -33.71 2.08 27.08
CA LEU A 45 -32.97 1.54 25.96
C LEU A 45 -32.86 2.55 24.82
N GLN A 46 -33.97 3.23 24.50
CA GLN A 46 -34.02 4.24 23.44
C GLN A 46 -33.13 5.44 23.78
N ASN A 47 -33.26 5.99 24.99
CA ASN A 47 -32.45 7.14 25.40
C ASN A 47 -30.96 6.79 25.50
N GLY A 48 -30.65 5.59 26.01
CA GLY A 48 -29.28 5.10 26.08
C GLY A 48 -28.67 4.94 24.68
N TRP A 49 -29.43 4.37 23.75
CA TRP A 49 -29.00 4.23 22.36
C TRP A 49 -28.82 5.57 21.64
N ILE A 50 -29.76 6.51 21.82
CA ILE A 50 -29.64 7.88 21.29
C ILE A 50 -28.38 8.55 21.84
N SER A 51 -28.13 8.42 23.14
CA SER A 51 -26.94 8.98 23.78
C SER A 51 -25.65 8.37 23.21
N THR A 52 -25.62 7.06 22.89
CA THR A 52 -24.49 6.43 22.20
C THR A 52 -24.28 7.03 20.81
N LEU A 53 -25.34 7.25 20.04
CA LEU A 53 -25.27 7.84 18.69
C LEU A 53 -24.84 9.31 18.70
N GLU A 54 -25.20 10.06 19.74
CA GLU A 54 -24.79 11.46 19.93
C GLU A 54 -23.38 11.60 20.50
N GLY A 55 -22.68 10.49 20.79
CA GLY A 55 -21.35 10.49 21.41
C GLY A 55 -21.37 10.82 22.91
N ARG A 56 -22.54 10.87 23.55
CA ARG A 56 -22.70 11.10 24.99
C ARG A 56 -22.52 9.79 25.77
N TYR A 57 -21.35 9.16 25.64
CA TYR A 57 -21.09 7.81 26.11
C TYR A 57 -21.29 7.62 27.63
N ALA A 58 -20.93 8.61 28.45
CA ALA A 58 -21.15 8.56 29.90
C ALA A 58 -22.64 8.56 30.28
N GLN A 59 -23.48 9.28 29.54
CA GLN A 59 -24.93 9.26 29.74
C GLN A 59 -25.53 7.94 29.26
N ALA A 60 -25.07 7.46 28.10
CA ALA A 60 -25.48 6.17 27.55
C ALA A 60 -25.20 5.02 28.52
N GLU A 61 -23.97 4.93 29.05
CA GLU A 61 -23.57 3.93 30.04
C GLU A 61 -24.50 3.98 31.26
N LYS A 62 -24.76 5.16 31.81
CA LYS A 62 -25.63 5.33 32.99
C LYS A 62 -27.06 4.87 32.75
N GLU A 63 -27.61 5.11 31.57
CA GLU A 63 -28.99 4.71 31.23
C GLU A 63 -29.09 3.20 30.93
N LEU A 64 -28.10 2.65 30.25
CA LEU A 64 -28.01 1.24 29.91
C LEU A 64 -27.68 0.36 31.12
N SER A 65 -26.80 0.80 32.03
CA SER A 65 -26.51 0.09 33.29
C SER A 65 -27.73 0.05 34.22
N LYS A 66 -28.48 1.16 34.31
CA LYS A 66 -29.78 1.19 35.00
C LYS A 66 -30.78 0.21 34.40
N LEU A 67 -30.80 0.07 33.07
CA LEU A 67 -31.66 -0.89 32.39
C LEU A 67 -31.23 -2.33 32.69
N LEU A 68 -29.93 -2.63 32.58
CA LEU A 68 -29.36 -3.95 32.87
C LEU A 68 -29.68 -4.44 34.28
N ALA A 69 -29.61 -3.56 35.27
CA ALA A 69 -29.91 -3.88 36.67
C ALA A 69 -31.40 -4.20 36.92
N LYS A 70 -32.32 -3.62 36.14
CA LYS A 70 -33.77 -3.68 36.43
C LYS A 70 -34.55 -4.60 35.50
N THR A 71 -34.10 -4.79 34.27
CA THR A 71 -34.87 -5.55 33.29
C THR A 71 -34.87 -7.04 33.59
N LYS A 72 -35.99 -7.70 33.30
CA LYS A 72 -36.13 -9.17 33.36
C LYS A 72 -36.06 -9.81 31.98
N SER A 73 -36.11 -9.01 30.91
CA SER A 73 -36.08 -9.49 29.53
C SER A 73 -34.66 -9.88 29.13
N LYS A 74 -34.46 -11.13 28.70
CA LYS A 74 -33.16 -11.61 28.21
C LYS A 74 -32.69 -10.80 27.00
N THR A 75 -33.56 -10.57 26.03
CA THR A 75 -33.26 -9.77 24.84
C THR A 75 -32.83 -8.35 25.19
N SER A 76 -33.56 -7.68 26.11
CA SER A 76 -33.20 -6.33 26.54
C SER A 76 -31.86 -6.30 27.27
N LYS A 77 -31.53 -7.34 28.06
CA LYS A 77 -30.20 -7.48 28.69
C LYS A 77 -29.08 -7.64 27.66
N VAL A 78 -29.29 -8.44 26.62
CA VAL A 78 -28.28 -8.62 25.56
C VAL A 78 -28.06 -7.29 24.83
N VAL A 79 -29.12 -6.66 24.32
CA VAL A 79 -29.00 -5.42 23.55
C VAL A 79 -28.42 -4.29 24.40
N ALA A 80 -28.90 -4.11 25.62
CA ALA A 80 -28.36 -3.10 26.53
C ALA A 80 -26.91 -3.38 26.93
N GLY A 81 -26.55 -4.66 27.12
CA GLY A 81 -25.18 -5.07 27.43
C GLY A 81 -24.21 -4.77 26.29
N LEU A 82 -24.61 -5.07 25.04
CA LEU A 82 -23.80 -4.75 23.86
C LEU A 82 -23.64 -3.24 23.67
N ALA A 83 -24.72 -2.47 23.81
CA ALA A 83 -24.66 -1.01 23.72
C ALA A 83 -23.82 -0.40 24.85
N SER A 84 -23.91 -0.96 26.07
CA SER A 84 -23.11 -0.54 27.22
C SER A 84 -21.64 -0.86 27.03
N ALA A 85 -21.31 -2.02 26.45
CA ALA A 85 -19.95 -2.39 26.10
C ALA A 85 -19.37 -1.43 25.05
N GLN A 86 -20.14 -1.09 24.02
CA GLN A 86 -19.73 -0.10 23.02
C GLN A 86 -19.50 1.28 23.64
N ALA A 87 -20.39 1.77 24.51
CA ALA A 87 -20.19 3.04 25.19
C ALA A 87 -18.95 3.02 26.11
N SER A 88 -18.73 1.91 26.84
CA SER A 88 -17.57 1.75 27.72
C SER A 88 -16.26 1.67 26.95
N GLN A 89 -16.26 1.11 25.73
CA GLN A 89 -15.10 1.10 24.82
C GLN A 89 -14.66 2.54 24.47
N TYR A 90 -15.61 3.42 24.12
CA TYR A 90 -15.30 4.82 23.80
C TYR A 90 -14.87 5.64 25.02
N LEU A 91 -15.26 5.22 26.22
CA LEU A 91 -14.77 5.79 27.47
C LEU A 91 -13.43 5.18 27.93
N GLU A 92 -12.88 4.23 27.17
CA GLU A 92 -11.67 3.46 27.51
C GLU A 92 -11.80 2.66 28.84
N GLU A 93 -13.03 2.41 29.29
CA GLU A 93 -13.33 1.65 30.51
C GLU A 93 -13.45 0.14 30.20
N TYR A 94 -12.33 -0.49 29.86
CA TYR A 94 -12.31 -1.87 29.35
C TYR A 94 -12.84 -2.92 30.34
N GLN A 95 -12.66 -2.73 31.64
CA GLN A 95 -13.21 -3.63 32.65
C GLN A 95 -14.76 -3.64 32.61
N ARG A 96 -15.38 -2.46 32.53
CA ARG A 96 -16.84 -2.35 32.45
C ARG A 96 -17.39 -2.86 31.13
N ARG A 97 -16.64 -2.65 30.04
CA ARG A 97 -16.95 -3.26 28.74
C ARG A 97 -17.03 -4.78 28.86
N ASP A 98 -16.02 -5.41 29.45
CA ASP A 98 -15.93 -6.86 29.56
C ASP A 98 -17.04 -7.43 30.47
N GLU A 99 -17.35 -6.75 31.57
CA GLU A 99 -18.51 -7.08 32.43
C GLU A 99 -19.83 -7.02 31.65
N ALA A 100 -20.05 -5.97 30.85
CA ALA A 100 -21.23 -5.81 30.02
C ALA A 100 -21.33 -6.88 28.93
N LEU A 101 -20.21 -7.24 28.29
CA LEU A 101 -20.13 -8.34 27.33
C LEU A 101 -20.45 -9.69 27.98
N GLN A 102 -19.92 -9.96 29.17
CA GLN A 102 -20.23 -11.19 29.90
C GLN A 102 -21.72 -11.28 30.25
N ILE A 103 -22.35 -10.17 30.66
CA ILE A 103 -23.80 -10.13 30.89
C ILE A 103 -24.55 -10.43 29.60
N ALA A 104 -24.16 -9.82 28.47
CA ALA A 104 -24.77 -10.09 27.18
C ALA A 104 -24.61 -11.57 26.75
N GLN A 105 -23.41 -12.14 26.87
CA GLN A 105 -23.13 -13.53 26.53
C GLN A 105 -24.00 -14.51 27.33
N LYS A 106 -24.06 -14.33 28.66
CA LYS A 106 -24.85 -15.19 29.57
C LYS A 106 -26.34 -15.15 29.22
N ASN A 107 -26.87 -13.98 28.86
CA ASN A 107 -28.30 -13.81 28.57
C ASN A 107 -28.67 -14.20 27.13
N ALA A 108 -27.72 -14.21 26.19
CA ALA A 108 -27.93 -14.76 24.85
C ALA A 108 -28.23 -16.26 24.90
N GLY A 109 -27.60 -16.99 25.84
CA GLY A 109 -27.92 -18.39 26.12
C GLY A 109 -27.79 -19.27 24.88
N SER A 110 -28.85 -20.02 24.55
CA SER A 110 -28.90 -20.89 23.35
C SER A 110 -29.64 -20.29 22.16
N ASP A 111 -30.11 -19.03 22.25
CA ASP A 111 -30.86 -18.39 21.17
C ASP A 111 -29.90 -18.04 20.01
N PRO A 112 -30.06 -18.65 18.82
CA PRO A 112 -29.15 -18.42 17.69
C PRO A 112 -29.08 -16.95 17.26
N ARG A 113 -30.20 -16.22 17.34
CA ARG A 113 -30.26 -14.81 16.93
C ARG A 113 -29.46 -13.93 17.89
N LEU A 114 -29.58 -14.17 19.19
CA LEU A 114 -28.86 -13.40 20.20
C LEU A 114 -27.38 -13.77 20.25
N LYS A 115 -27.04 -15.04 20.03
CA LYS A 115 -25.64 -15.49 19.88
C LYS A 115 -24.94 -14.79 18.71
N LEU A 116 -25.59 -14.72 17.55
CA LEU A 116 -25.06 -14.02 16.39
C LEU A 116 -24.80 -12.54 16.71
N ALA A 117 -25.80 -11.84 17.29
CA ALA A 117 -25.68 -10.44 17.65
C ALA A 117 -24.54 -10.19 18.65
N TYR A 118 -24.40 -11.06 19.66
CA TYR A 118 -23.29 -11.01 20.61
C TYR A 118 -21.94 -11.21 19.91
N ALA A 119 -21.81 -12.27 19.11
CA ALA A 119 -20.54 -12.61 18.45
C ALA A 119 -20.08 -11.50 17.50
N THR A 120 -20.99 -10.91 16.70
CA THR A 120 -20.64 -9.81 15.79
C THR A 120 -20.22 -8.55 16.55
N ALA A 121 -21.02 -8.12 17.51
CA ALA A 121 -20.75 -6.87 18.25
C ALA A 121 -19.50 -6.99 19.12
N ALA A 122 -19.31 -8.11 19.82
CA ALA A 122 -18.10 -8.34 20.62
C ALA A 122 -16.84 -8.43 19.75
N ALA A 123 -16.92 -9.10 18.59
CA ALA A 123 -15.80 -9.19 17.67
C ALA A 123 -15.41 -7.84 17.07
N GLU A 124 -16.36 -6.94 16.80
CA GLU A 124 -16.06 -5.57 16.38
C GLU A 124 -15.20 -4.84 17.42
N LEU A 125 -15.62 -4.88 18.69
CA LEU A 125 -14.89 -4.24 19.78
C LEU A 125 -13.48 -4.81 19.96
N TYR A 126 -13.32 -6.14 19.83
CA TYR A 126 -12.01 -6.78 19.90
C TYR A 126 -11.11 -6.42 18.70
N LEU A 127 -11.66 -6.31 17.49
CA LEU A 127 -10.90 -5.90 16.31
C LEU A 127 -10.42 -4.45 16.40
N GLU A 128 -11.19 -3.57 17.04
CA GLU A 128 -10.78 -2.18 17.28
C GLU A 128 -9.61 -2.08 18.27
N GLN A 129 -9.47 -3.04 19.19
CA GLN A 129 -8.33 -3.12 20.11
C GLN A 129 -7.14 -3.91 19.57
N GLY A 130 -7.20 -4.41 18.34
CA GLY A 130 -6.18 -5.32 17.81
C GLY A 130 -6.18 -6.70 18.46
N GLN A 131 -7.22 -7.06 19.21
CA GLN A 131 -7.42 -8.40 19.79
C GLN A 131 -7.97 -9.36 18.73
N THR A 132 -7.22 -9.53 17.65
CA THR A 132 -7.67 -10.22 16.43
C THR A 132 -8.04 -11.67 16.66
N GLN A 133 -7.30 -12.39 17.51
CA GLN A 133 -7.57 -13.80 17.77
C GLN A 133 -8.92 -14.01 18.46
N GLN A 134 -9.27 -13.18 19.45
CA GLN A 134 -10.54 -13.26 20.16
C GLN A 134 -11.74 -13.01 19.22
N ALA A 135 -11.58 -12.11 18.26
CA ALA A 135 -12.59 -11.88 17.23
C ALA A 135 -12.76 -13.11 16.31
N ILE A 136 -11.67 -13.78 15.92
CA ILE A 136 -11.73 -15.00 15.11
C ILE A 136 -12.44 -16.13 15.89
N ASP A 137 -12.07 -16.35 17.15
CA ASP A 137 -12.65 -17.40 17.99
C ASP A 137 -14.18 -17.25 18.14
N LEU A 138 -14.68 -16.01 18.16
CA LEU A 138 -16.12 -15.71 18.20
C LEU A 138 -16.81 -15.86 16.85
N LEU A 139 -16.16 -15.43 15.76
CA LEU A 139 -16.78 -15.35 14.43
C LEU A 139 -16.68 -16.65 13.62
N GLN A 140 -15.65 -17.46 13.85
CA GLN A 140 -15.42 -18.70 13.11
C GLN A 140 -16.59 -19.70 13.28
N PRO A 141 -17.10 -19.98 14.50
CA PRO A 141 -18.27 -20.84 14.67
C PRO A 141 -19.55 -20.27 14.01
N VAL A 142 -19.68 -18.95 13.95
CA VAL A 142 -20.81 -18.28 13.29
C VAL A 142 -20.74 -18.47 11.77
N GLN A 143 -19.55 -18.34 11.20
CA GLN A 143 -19.31 -18.58 9.77
C GLN A 143 -19.55 -20.04 9.39
N ASP A 144 -19.09 -20.97 10.24
CA ASP A 144 -19.24 -22.42 10.04
C ASP A 144 -20.71 -22.85 10.14
N ALA A 145 -21.48 -22.22 11.02
CA ALA A 145 -22.92 -22.46 11.13
C ALA A 145 -23.69 -21.95 9.90
N SER A 146 -23.30 -20.83 9.31
CA SER A 146 -23.94 -20.30 8.10
C SER A 146 -23.09 -19.28 7.37
N SER A 147 -22.77 -19.59 6.11
CA SER A 147 -22.08 -18.68 5.18
C SER A 147 -22.92 -17.47 4.72
N ARG A 148 -24.18 -17.35 5.18
CA ARG A 148 -25.07 -16.22 4.84
C ARG A 148 -24.88 -15.02 5.77
N HIS A 149 -24.13 -15.16 6.86
CA HIS A 149 -23.87 -14.06 7.80
C HIS A 149 -22.78 -13.12 7.29
N PHE A 150 -23.06 -12.39 6.19
CA PHE A 150 -22.07 -11.59 5.45
C PHE A 150 -21.33 -10.55 6.30
N HIS A 151 -22.00 -9.95 7.30
CA HIS A 151 -21.35 -9.02 8.19
C HIS A 151 -20.31 -9.71 9.09
N ALA A 152 -20.63 -10.87 9.65
CA ALA A 152 -19.68 -11.69 10.39
C ALA A 152 -18.51 -12.12 9.49
N THR A 153 -18.79 -12.53 8.24
CA THR A 153 -17.76 -12.85 7.25
C THR A 153 -16.84 -11.67 6.94
N ARG A 154 -17.38 -10.44 6.84
CA ARG A 154 -16.58 -9.22 6.62
C ARG A 154 -15.68 -8.90 7.81
N LEU A 155 -16.16 -9.09 9.04
CA LEU A 155 -15.35 -8.93 10.24
C LEU A 155 -14.26 -9.99 10.32
N LEU A 156 -14.59 -11.24 9.99
CA LEU A 156 -13.63 -12.33 9.94
C LEU A 156 -12.55 -12.09 8.86
N LEU A 157 -12.94 -11.55 7.70
CA LEU A 157 -11.99 -11.10 6.68
C LEU A 157 -11.08 -10.00 7.21
N LYS A 158 -11.62 -8.99 7.91
CA LYS A 158 -10.80 -7.94 8.56
C LYS A 158 -9.82 -8.55 9.56
N ALA A 159 -10.26 -9.55 10.33
CA ALA A 159 -9.43 -10.24 11.30
C ALA A 159 -8.27 -10.99 10.64
N TYR A 160 -8.54 -11.84 9.65
CA TYR A 160 -7.49 -12.58 8.95
C TYR A 160 -6.52 -11.68 8.16
N ARG A 161 -6.97 -10.50 7.70
CA ARG A 161 -6.08 -9.50 7.11
C ARG A 161 -5.10 -8.93 8.13
N GLN A 162 -5.51 -8.71 9.38
CA GLN A 162 -4.61 -8.25 10.45
C GLN A 162 -3.59 -9.32 10.87
N GLN A 163 -3.89 -10.61 10.66
CA GLN A 163 -2.97 -11.73 10.91
C GLN A 163 -2.12 -12.13 9.69
N ASP A 164 -2.23 -11.41 8.57
CA ASP A 164 -1.61 -11.79 7.29
C ASP A 164 -1.90 -13.25 6.85
N ASN A 165 -3.07 -13.78 7.19
CA ASN A 165 -3.50 -15.11 6.75
C ASN A 165 -4.07 -15.05 5.33
N HIS A 166 -3.19 -15.05 4.33
CA HIS A 166 -3.54 -14.82 2.93
C HIS A 166 -4.51 -15.86 2.35
N GLU A 167 -4.43 -17.13 2.77
CA GLU A 167 -5.36 -18.18 2.32
C GLU A 167 -6.80 -17.87 2.74
N ARG A 168 -7.01 -17.58 4.04
CA ARG A 168 -8.35 -17.24 4.54
C ARG A 168 -8.88 -15.93 3.97
N VAL A 169 -8.00 -14.94 3.77
CA VAL A 169 -8.37 -13.66 3.12
C VAL A 169 -8.89 -13.92 1.71
N TYR A 170 -8.20 -14.76 0.93
CA TYR A 170 -8.60 -15.09 -0.43
C TYR A 170 -9.96 -15.83 -0.44
N GLU A 171 -10.13 -16.88 0.37
CA GLU A 171 -11.36 -17.67 0.44
C GLU A 171 -12.58 -16.81 0.82
N LEU A 172 -12.46 -16.02 1.90
CA LEU A 172 -13.56 -15.18 2.39
C LEU A 172 -13.90 -14.07 1.41
N THR A 173 -12.90 -13.48 0.75
CA THR A 173 -13.14 -12.48 -0.29
C THR A 173 -13.87 -13.08 -1.49
N ARG A 174 -13.49 -14.28 -1.95
CA ARG A 174 -14.21 -15.01 -3.00
C ARG A 174 -15.66 -15.29 -2.61
N LEU A 175 -15.88 -15.72 -1.37
CA LEU A 175 -17.22 -15.99 -0.85
C LEU A 175 -18.09 -14.73 -0.87
N LEU A 176 -17.56 -13.60 -0.36
CA LEU A 176 -18.27 -12.32 -0.34
C LEU A 176 -18.55 -11.80 -1.76
N LEU A 177 -17.58 -11.91 -2.68
CA LEU A 177 -17.72 -11.46 -4.06
C LEU A 177 -18.78 -12.25 -4.82
N ARG A 178 -18.83 -13.58 -4.65
CA ARG A 178 -19.87 -14.45 -5.26
C ARG A 178 -21.29 -14.09 -4.79
N ARG A 179 -21.42 -13.46 -3.63
CA ARG A 179 -22.70 -13.09 -3.01
C ARG A 179 -23.00 -11.59 -3.11
N SER A 180 -22.16 -10.83 -3.83
CA SER A 180 -22.26 -9.37 -3.92
C SER A 180 -22.29 -8.67 -2.56
N ALA A 181 -21.62 -9.24 -1.56
CA ALA A 181 -21.58 -8.75 -0.18
C ALA A 181 -20.34 -7.88 0.11
N ILE A 182 -19.57 -7.56 -0.93
CA ILE A 182 -18.42 -6.67 -0.94
C ILE A 182 -18.38 -5.97 -2.30
N ASP A 183 -17.88 -4.74 -2.32
CA ASP A 183 -17.64 -4.02 -3.57
C ASP A 183 -16.59 -4.74 -4.45
N LYS A 184 -16.77 -4.74 -5.77
CA LYS A 184 -15.88 -5.47 -6.71
C LYS A 184 -14.46 -4.90 -6.64
N THR A 185 -14.30 -3.58 -6.58
CA THR A 185 -12.98 -2.92 -6.55
C THR A 185 -12.25 -3.27 -5.26
N GLN A 186 -12.95 -3.20 -4.12
CA GLN A 186 -12.39 -3.59 -2.84
C GLN A 186 -12.00 -5.09 -2.80
N ALA A 187 -12.85 -5.95 -3.36
CA ALA A 187 -12.57 -7.38 -3.43
C ALA A 187 -11.36 -7.69 -4.31
N LEU A 188 -11.21 -7.02 -5.45
CA LEU A 188 -10.06 -7.19 -6.33
C LEU A 188 -8.76 -6.78 -5.63
N ALA A 189 -8.75 -5.68 -4.87
CA ALA A 189 -7.56 -5.29 -4.10
C ALA A 189 -7.17 -6.34 -3.03
N TYR A 190 -8.15 -6.95 -2.36
CA TYR A 190 -7.87 -8.02 -1.40
C TYR A 190 -7.43 -9.32 -2.07
N ILE A 191 -8.02 -9.66 -3.21
CA ILE A 191 -7.61 -10.81 -4.03
C ILE A 191 -6.19 -10.60 -4.55
N GLU A 192 -5.86 -9.40 -5.05
CA GLU A 192 -4.53 -9.04 -5.53
C GLU A 192 -3.45 -9.31 -4.47
N TYR A 193 -3.61 -8.70 -3.28
CA TYR A 193 -2.68 -8.88 -2.16
C TYR A 193 -2.55 -10.34 -1.75
N ALA A 194 -3.69 -11.02 -1.55
CA ALA A 194 -3.70 -12.39 -1.08
C ALA A 194 -3.12 -13.36 -2.11
N ALA A 195 -3.47 -13.21 -3.40
CA ALA A 195 -2.98 -14.06 -4.47
C ALA A 195 -1.47 -13.87 -4.70
N ALA A 196 -0.98 -12.62 -4.68
CA ALA A 196 0.45 -12.34 -4.80
C ALA A 196 1.25 -13.04 -3.68
N ARG A 197 0.76 -12.97 -2.43
CA ARG A 197 1.39 -13.64 -1.29
C ARG A 197 1.35 -15.16 -1.38
N ARG A 198 0.22 -15.73 -1.83
CA ARG A 198 0.10 -17.18 -2.08
C ARG A 198 1.10 -17.66 -3.12
N ILE A 199 1.27 -16.90 -4.21
CA ILE A 199 2.28 -17.17 -5.23
C ILE A 199 3.70 -17.08 -4.65
N GLN A 200 4.00 -16.04 -3.86
CA GLN A 200 5.31 -15.88 -3.21
C GLN A 200 5.64 -17.02 -2.23
N SER A 201 4.61 -17.60 -1.58
CA SER A 201 4.79 -18.76 -0.70
C SER A 201 4.92 -20.10 -1.43
N ALA A 202 4.65 -20.14 -2.74
CA ALA A 202 4.78 -21.34 -3.55
C ALA A 202 6.26 -21.66 -3.78
N THR A 203 6.70 -22.85 -3.37
CA THR A 203 8.08 -23.32 -3.59
C THR A 203 8.19 -24.24 -4.79
N GLN A 204 7.10 -24.94 -5.14
CA GLN A 204 7.05 -25.93 -6.21
C GLN A 204 6.19 -25.45 -7.39
N VAL A 205 6.52 -25.89 -8.60
CA VAL A 205 5.80 -25.53 -9.83
C VAL A 205 4.34 -25.98 -9.77
N GLU A 206 4.05 -27.11 -9.13
CA GLU A 206 2.70 -27.65 -8.93
C GLU A 206 1.88 -26.73 -8.04
N SER A 207 2.45 -26.26 -6.93
CA SER A 207 1.79 -25.33 -6.01
C SER A 207 1.50 -23.97 -6.68
N PHE A 208 2.45 -23.47 -7.47
CA PHE A 208 2.24 -22.28 -8.29
C PHE A 208 1.09 -22.48 -9.30
N LYS A 209 1.10 -23.59 -10.05
CA LYS A 209 0.05 -23.90 -11.02
C LYS A 209 -1.33 -24.01 -10.36
N ALA A 210 -1.42 -24.58 -9.17
CA ALA A 210 -2.67 -24.66 -8.43
C ALA A 210 -3.23 -23.27 -8.11
N VAL A 211 -2.40 -22.37 -7.57
CA VAL A 211 -2.80 -20.98 -7.29
C VAL A 211 -3.13 -20.24 -8.58
N TRP A 212 -2.29 -20.37 -9.62
CA TRP A 212 -2.46 -19.70 -10.90
C TRP A 212 -3.74 -20.11 -11.63
N ASN A 213 -4.12 -21.39 -11.57
CA ASN A 213 -5.33 -21.89 -12.23
C ASN A 213 -6.62 -21.49 -11.51
N ASP A 214 -6.55 -21.16 -10.22
CA ASP A 214 -7.68 -20.67 -9.44
C ASP A 214 -7.98 -19.17 -9.68
N LEU A 215 -7.04 -18.43 -10.28
CA LEU A 215 -7.21 -17.03 -10.65
C LEU A 215 -7.93 -16.87 -11.99
N ARG A 216 -8.79 -15.85 -12.08
CA ARG A 216 -9.44 -15.42 -13.33
C ARG A 216 -8.47 -14.59 -14.16
N THR A 217 -8.72 -14.48 -15.47
CA THR A 217 -7.88 -13.67 -16.37
C THR A 217 -7.73 -12.22 -15.91
N GLU A 218 -8.81 -11.58 -15.45
CA GLU A 218 -8.75 -10.22 -14.88
C GLU A 218 -7.80 -10.13 -13.67
N GLU A 219 -7.73 -11.18 -12.86
CA GLU A 219 -6.95 -11.20 -11.61
C GLU A 219 -5.48 -11.54 -11.85
N LYS A 220 -5.19 -12.37 -12.88
CA LYS A 220 -3.83 -12.67 -13.33
C LYS A 220 -3.08 -11.44 -13.82
N ASN A 221 -3.82 -10.47 -14.37
CA ASN A 221 -3.28 -9.24 -14.91
C ASN A 221 -3.15 -8.12 -13.87
N LEU A 222 -3.54 -8.38 -12.61
CA LEU A 222 -3.32 -7.43 -11.51
C LEU A 222 -1.82 -7.29 -11.25
N GLU A 223 -1.40 -6.08 -10.88
CA GLU A 223 0.00 -5.66 -10.85
C GLU A 223 0.83 -6.54 -9.90
N GLN A 224 0.39 -6.67 -8.63
CA GLN A 224 1.15 -7.46 -7.65
C GLN A 224 1.14 -8.96 -7.96
N VAL A 225 0.06 -9.46 -8.55
CA VAL A 225 -0.08 -10.86 -8.95
C VAL A 225 0.88 -11.19 -10.09
N ALA A 226 0.94 -10.33 -11.11
CA ALA A 226 1.85 -10.47 -12.23
C ALA A 226 3.31 -10.35 -11.79
N ILE A 227 3.64 -9.43 -10.88
CA ILE A 227 4.97 -9.30 -10.29
C ILE A 227 5.38 -10.59 -9.56
N ALA A 228 4.52 -11.10 -8.66
CA ALA A 228 4.80 -12.32 -7.91
C ALA A 228 4.97 -13.54 -8.84
N ALA A 229 4.12 -13.65 -9.86
CA ALA A 229 4.23 -14.72 -10.86
C ALA A 229 5.51 -14.59 -11.69
N ALA A 230 5.88 -13.38 -12.10
CA ALA A 230 7.09 -13.14 -12.87
C ALA A 230 8.36 -13.47 -12.07
N GLN A 231 8.41 -13.13 -10.77
CA GLN A 231 9.51 -13.48 -9.89
C GLN A 231 9.63 -15.00 -9.68
N PHE A 232 8.50 -15.69 -9.51
CA PHE A 232 8.49 -17.16 -9.43
C PHE A 232 9.01 -17.80 -10.73
N LEU A 233 8.53 -17.34 -11.90
CA LEU A 233 8.95 -17.86 -13.20
C LEU A 233 10.42 -17.58 -13.50
N GLU A 234 10.94 -16.42 -13.07
CA GLU A 234 12.37 -16.09 -13.15
C GLU A 234 13.23 -17.09 -12.36
N ALA A 235 12.83 -17.41 -11.12
CA ALA A 235 13.52 -18.39 -10.30
C ALA A 235 13.53 -19.80 -10.93
N GLN A 236 12.50 -20.12 -11.73
CA GLN A 236 12.40 -21.37 -12.51
C GLN A 236 13.03 -21.27 -13.91
N GLN A 237 13.70 -20.15 -14.23
CA GLN A 237 14.32 -19.85 -15.53
C GLN A 237 13.36 -19.94 -16.73
N ASN A 238 12.05 -19.78 -16.50
CA ASN A 238 11.04 -19.79 -17.54
C ASN A 238 10.74 -18.36 -18.02
N TYR A 239 11.70 -17.78 -18.74
CA TYR A 239 11.64 -16.39 -19.19
C TYR A 239 10.61 -16.13 -20.30
N GLU A 240 10.19 -17.15 -21.05
CA GLU A 240 9.16 -16.97 -22.08
C GLU A 240 7.78 -16.75 -21.45
N GLU A 241 7.38 -17.61 -20.51
CA GLU A 241 6.12 -17.44 -19.79
C GLU A 241 6.15 -16.19 -18.91
N GLN A 242 7.29 -15.87 -18.29
CA GLN A 242 7.47 -14.62 -17.55
C GLN A 242 7.16 -13.39 -18.42
N ALA A 243 7.68 -13.35 -19.65
CA ALA A 243 7.42 -12.26 -20.59
C ALA A 243 5.92 -12.14 -20.91
N ARG A 244 5.24 -13.26 -21.20
CA ARG A 244 3.82 -13.28 -21.53
C ARG A 244 2.95 -12.74 -20.38
N VAL A 245 3.24 -13.13 -19.14
CA VAL A 245 2.51 -12.66 -17.95
C VAL A 245 2.71 -11.14 -17.77
N LEU A 246 3.94 -10.66 -17.89
CA LEU A 246 4.25 -9.24 -17.76
C LEU A 246 3.64 -8.40 -18.89
N GLU A 247 3.69 -8.88 -20.14
CA GLU A 247 3.07 -8.21 -21.30
C GLU A 247 1.57 -8.02 -21.10
N ALA A 248 0.87 -9.06 -20.62
CA ALA A 248 -0.57 -8.98 -20.34
C ALA A 248 -0.91 -7.97 -19.23
N ALA A 249 -0.09 -7.92 -18.17
CA ALA A 249 -0.26 -6.97 -17.07
C ALA A 249 0.03 -5.52 -17.50
N ILE A 250 1.13 -5.30 -18.23
CA ILE A 250 1.52 -3.98 -18.77
C ILE A 250 0.45 -3.43 -19.71
N GLN A 251 -0.17 -4.29 -20.53
CA GLN A 251 -1.25 -3.87 -21.43
C GLN A 251 -2.48 -3.37 -20.66
N GLN A 252 -2.78 -3.92 -19.48
CA GLN A 252 -3.88 -3.46 -18.64
C GLN A 252 -3.52 -2.18 -17.89
N LYS A 253 -2.39 -2.18 -17.18
CA LYS A 253 -1.94 -1.05 -16.38
C LYS A 253 -0.40 -1.01 -16.37
N PRO A 254 0.22 -0.15 -17.17
CA PRO A 254 1.68 -0.04 -17.19
C PRO A 254 2.18 0.51 -15.85
N SER A 255 3.26 -0.08 -15.34
CA SER A 255 3.89 0.37 -14.10
C SER A 255 5.42 0.25 -14.17
N PRO A 256 6.17 1.10 -13.44
CA PRO A 256 7.63 1.07 -13.46
C PRO A 256 8.23 -0.26 -13.01
N GLU A 257 7.59 -0.94 -12.07
CA GLU A 257 8.06 -2.23 -11.55
C GLU A 257 7.88 -3.35 -12.58
N LEU A 258 6.74 -3.37 -13.27
CA LEU A 258 6.48 -4.30 -14.38
C LEU A 258 7.51 -4.13 -15.51
N TYR A 259 7.80 -2.88 -15.90
CA TYR A 259 8.82 -2.60 -16.91
C TYR A 259 10.23 -3.04 -16.48
N SER A 260 10.57 -2.81 -15.21
CA SER A 260 11.87 -3.21 -14.65
C SER A 260 12.06 -4.74 -14.67
N LEU A 261 11.04 -5.50 -14.28
CA LEU A 261 11.05 -6.96 -14.35
C LEU A 261 11.03 -7.47 -15.80
N TYR A 262 10.30 -6.79 -16.69
CA TYR A 262 10.27 -7.16 -18.10
C TYR A 262 11.63 -6.98 -18.77
N ALA A 263 12.39 -5.95 -18.41
CA ALA A 263 13.75 -5.75 -18.89
C ALA A 263 14.79 -6.70 -18.25
N ASN A 264 14.41 -7.43 -17.19
CA ASN A 264 15.27 -8.41 -16.55
C ASN A 264 15.18 -9.75 -17.31
N CYS A 265 16.07 -9.95 -18.27
CA CYS A 265 16.13 -11.20 -19.02
C CYS A 265 17.56 -11.55 -19.45
N PRO A 266 17.82 -12.85 -19.73
CA PRO A 266 19.04 -13.27 -20.41
C PRO A 266 19.15 -12.70 -21.83
N ALA A 267 20.36 -12.70 -22.37
CA ALA A 267 20.67 -12.25 -23.74
C ALA A 267 19.98 -13.10 -24.82
N GLU A 268 19.45 -14.28 -24.53
CA GLU A 268 18.72 -15.10 -25.50
C GLU A 268 17.32 -14.54 -25.80
N HIS A 269 16.73 -13.79 -24.87
CA HIS A 269 15.34 -13.35 -24.94
C HIS A 269 15.17 -11.84 -25.21
N TYR A 270 16.26 -11.06 -25.28
CA TYR A 270 16.16 -9.60 -25.37
C TYR A 270 15.46 -9.13 -26.65
N SER A 271 15.71 -9.79 -27.80
CA SER A 271 15.27 -9.30 -29.12
C SER A 271 13.74 -9.18 -29.21
N ARG A 272 13.03 -10.25 -28.85
CA ARG A 272 11.56 -10.27 -28.79
C ARG A 272 11.02 -9.24 -27.80
N ARG A 273 11.66 -9.12 -26.62
CA ARG A 273 11.24 -8.17 -25.59
C ARG A 273 11.45 -6.72 -26.02
N LEU A 274 12.56 -6.43 -26.70
CA LEU A 274 12.88 -5.11 -27.22
C LEU A 274 11.84 -4.67 -28.27
N SER A 275 11.54 -5.52 -29.26
CA SER A 275 10.54 -5.19 -30.28
C SER A 275 9.16 -4.88 -29.66
N LYS A 276 8.75 -5.65 -28.64
CA LYS A 276 7.49 -5.39 -27.93
C LYS A 276 7.52 -4.10 -27.10
N ALA A 277 8.63 -3.81 -26.42
CA ALA A 277 8.79 -2.58 -25.68
C ALA A 277 8.82 -1.33 -26.61
N GLU A 278 9.34 -1.46 -27.82
CA GLU A 278 9.29 -0.38 -28.82
C GLU A 278 7.87 -0.11 -29.33
N GLU A 279 7.02 -1.15 -29.46
CA GLU A 279 5.59 -0.96 -29.72
C GLU A 279 4.91 -0.17 -28.59
N TRP A 280 5.29 -0.41 -27.33
CA TRP A 280 4.78 0.37 -26.20
C TRP A 280 5.28 1.81 -26.22
N LEU A 281 6.50 2.05 -26.68
CA LEU A 281 7.08 3.40 -26.76
C LEU A 281 6.30 4.29 -27.73
N GLN A 282 5.73 3.73 -28.80
CA GLN A 282 4.86 4.47 -29.71
C GLN A 282 3.61 5.01 -29.00
N LYS A 283 3.08 4.26 -28.02
CA LYS A 283 1.91 4.65 -27.22
C LYS A 283 2.27 5.57 -26.05
N TYR A 284 3.42 5.33 -25.43
CA TYR A 284 3.90 6.03 -24.24
C TYR A 284 5.30 6.63 -24.47
N PRO A 285 5.45 7.63 -25.37
CA PRO A 285 6.76 8.13 -25.80
C PRO A 285 7.55 8.85 -24.70
N HIS A 286 6.89 9.34 -23.66
CA HIS A 286 7.51 10.12 -22.59
C HIS A 286 7.48 9.41 -21.24
N ASP A 287 7.20 8.10 -21.20
CA ASP A 287 7.28 7.34 -19.95
C ASP A 287 8.76 7.06 -19.60
N PRO A 288 9.31 7.66 -18.53
CA PRO A 288 10.70 7.47 -18.15
C PRO A 288 11.02 6.03 -17.75
N ALA A 289 10.07 5.29 -17.18
CA ALA A 289 10.29 3.91 -16.73
C ALA A 289 10.38 2.95 -17.92
N LEU A 290 9.56 3.15 -18.95
CA LEU A 290 9.64 2.41 -20.20
C LEU A 290 10.97 2.67 -20.92
N LEU A 291 11.42 3.92 -20.97
CA LEU A 291 12.71 4.29 -21.56
C LEU A 291 13.90 3.65 -20.82
N ILE A 292 13.83 3.53 -19.49
CA ILE A 292 14.83 2.81 -18.69
C ILE A 292 14.84 1.32 -19.04
N ALA A 293 13.66 0.70 -19.16
CA ALA A 293 13.53 -0.70 -19.53
C ALA A 293 14.09 -0.98 -20.94
N LEU A 294 13.80 -0.10 -21.92
CA LEU A 294 14.40 -0.16 -23.26
C LEU A 294 15.92 -0.03 -23.21
N GLY A 295 16.44 0.96 -22.47
CA GLY A 295 17.88 1.14 -22.30
C GLY A 295 18.56 -0.10 -21.72
N ARG A 296 17.95 -0.73 -20.71
CA ARG A 296 18.44 -1.98 -20.11
C ARG A 296 18.39 -3.16 -21.09
N LEU A 297 17.31 -3.31 -21.87
CA LEU A 297 17.21 -4.33 -22.92
C LEU A 297 18.28 -4.14 -24.00
N CYS A 298 18.55 -2.89 -24.40
CA CYS A 298 19.63 -2.57 -25.33
C CYS A 298 21.01 -2.90 -24.77
N ILE A 299 21.26 -2.65 -23.47
CA ILE A 299 22.50 -3.09 -22.80
C ILE A 299 22.63 -4.62 -22.85
N THR A 300 21.56 -5.35 -22.52
CA THR A 300 21.54 -6.82 -22.60
C THR A 300 21.82 -7.33 -24.01
N GLY A 301 21.31 -6.64 -25.04
CA GLY A 301 21.55 -6.92 -26.45
C GLY A 301 22.82 -6.32 -27.04
N GLN A 302 23.66 -5.66 -26.24
CA GLN A 302 24.89 -4.97 -26.67
C GLN A 302 24.66 -3.88 -27.76
N LEU A 303 23.48 -3.27 -27.76
CA LEU A 303 23.08 -2.15 -28.64
C LEU A 303 23.41 -0.80 -27.99
N TRP A 304 24.70 -0.54 -27.80
CA TRP A 304 25.20 0.54 -26.95
C TRP A 304 24.70 1.94 -27.30
N GLY A 305 24.69 2.32 -28.58
CA GLY A 305 24.24 3.64 -29.02
C GLY A 305 22.75 3.88 -28.74
N GLN A 306 21.91 2.85 -28.93
CA GLN A 306 20.48 2.94 -28.63
C GLN A 306 20.21 2.94 -27.13
N ALA A 307 20.98 2.16 -26.36
CA ALA A 307 20.93 2.21 -24.91
C ALA A 307 21.22 3.63 -24.39
N GLU A 308 22.30 4.25 -24.86
CA GLU A 308 22.66 5.62 -24.49
C GLU A 308 21.54 6.61 -24.85
N HIS A 309 20.96 6.49 -26.04
CA HIS A 309 19.88 7.34 -26.51
C HIS A 309 18.64 7.26 -25.60
N TYR A 310 18.13 6.06 -25.33
CA TYR A 310 16.95 5.86 -24.48
C TYR A 310 17.19 6.31 -23.04
N LEU A 311 18.35 6.00 -22.45
CA LEU A 311 18.69 6.38 -21.09
C LEU A 311 18.84 7.90 -20.93
N LYS A 312 19.53 8.57 -21.87
CA LYS A 312 19.63 10.05 -21.87
C LYS A 312 18.27 10.71 -22.05
N ARG A 313 17.38 10.13 -22.88
CA ARG A 313 16.01 10.62 -23.03
C ARG A 313 15.22 10.48 -21.73
N SER A 314 15.34 9.35 -21.03
CA SER A 314 14.71 9.17 -19.70
C SER A 314 15.25 10.19 -18.69
N MET A 315 16.58 10.37 -18.63
CA MET A 315 17.26 11.31 -17.73
C MET A 315 16.76 12.75 -17.90
N LYS A 316 16.50 13.19 -19.14
CA LYS A 316 15.94 14.52 -19.44
C LYS A 316 14.54 14.72 -18.87
N ILE A 317 13.76 13.64 -18.73
CA ILE A 317 12.38 13.68 -18.20
C ILE A 317 12.40 13.57 -16.68
N ARG A 318 13.11 12.56 -16.16
CA ARG A 318 13.26 12.32 -14.73
C ARG A 318 14.70 11.91 -14.44
N ASN A 319 15.34 12.64 -13.54
CA ASN A 319 16.63 12.27 -13.01
C ASN A 319 16.47 11.18 -11.93
N ASP A 320 16.82 9.94 -12.26
CA ASP A 320 16.69 8.76 -11.38
C ASP A 320 18.06 8.09 -11.21
N LEU A 321 18.36 7.64 -9.99
CA LEU A 321 19.54 6.85 -9.64
C LEU A 321 19.80 5.71 -10.64
N ARG A 322 18.74 5.00 -11.04
CA ARG A 322 18.84 3.83 -11.93
C ARG A 322 19.36 4.21 -13.31
N VAL A 323 18.98 5.39 -13.82
CA VAL A 323 19.46 5.86 -15.12
C VAL A 323 20.96 6.13 -15.08
N HIS A 324 21.44 6.77 -14.01
CA HIS A 324 22.87 7.02 -13.83
C HIS A 324 23.69 5.74 -13.67
N ALA A 325 23.21 4.77 -12.88
CA ALA A 325 23.88 3.48 -12.75
C ALA A 325 23.98 2.73 -14.10
N LEU A 326 22.90 2.73 -14.89
CA LEU A 326 22.89 2.09 -16.22
C LEU A 326 23.79 2.81 -17.23
N LEU A 327 23.81 4.15 -17.23
CA LEU A 327 24.72 4.94 -18.07
C LEU A 327 26.18 4.73 -17.67
N ALA A 328 26.46 4.63 -16.37
CA ALA A 328 27.81 4.36 -15.89
C ALA A 328 28.30 2.99 -16.33
N GLN A 329 27.48 1.94 -16.14
CA GLN A 329 27.78 0.59 -16.62
C GLN A 329 27.97 0.54 -18.15
N LEU A 330 27.15 1.27 -18.90
CA LEU A 330 27.28 1.39 -20.35
C LEU A 330 28.62 2.02 -20.75
N TYR A 331 29.04 3.09 -20.08
CA TYR A 331 30.30 3.77 -20.38
C TYR A 331 31.53 2.99 -19.95
N ASP A 332 31.45 2.23 -18.86
CA ASP A 332 32.49 1.27 -18.48
C ASP A 332 32.69 0.22 -19.59
N ALA A 333 31.59 -0.34 -20.10
CA ALA A 333 31.64 -1.31 -21.20
C ALA A 333 32.21 -0.72 -22.52
N LEU A 334 32.07 0.59 -22.72
CA LEU A 334 32.61 1.32 -23.88
C LEU A 334 34.04 1.84 -23.67
N GLY A 335 34.63 1.68 -22.48
CA GLY A 335 35.95 2.23 -22.14
C GLY A 335 35.98 3.77 -21.94
N ARG A 336 34.82 4.40 -21.72
CA ARG A 336 34.69 5.86 -21.48
C ARG A 336 34.76 6.15 -19.99
N GLU A 337 35.95 5.99 -19.41
CA GLU A 337 36.16 6.01 -17.95
C GLU A 337 35.77 7.34 -17.27
N GLU A 338 35.95 8.48 -17.94
CA GLU A 338 35.59 9.79 -17.37
C GLU A 338 34.06 9.94 -17.22
N ASP A 339 33.32 9.59 -18.26
CA ASP A 339 31.86 9.64 -18.27
C ASP A 339 31.26 8.61 -17.29
N ALA A 340 31.84 7.42 -17.24
CA ALA A 340 31.43 6.38 -16.30
C ALA A 340 31.63 6.85 -14.84
N ARG A 341 32.81 7.38 -14.49
CA ARG A 341 33.10 7.93 -13.16
C ARG A 341 32.15 9.06 -12.79
N TYR A 342 31.82 9.96 -13.73
CA TYR A 342 30.86 11.02 -13.51
C TYR A 342 29.48 10.46 -13.10
N HIS A 343 28.95 9.52 -13.86
CA HIS A 343 27.64 8.93 -13.57
C HIS A 343 27.64 8.06 -12.33
N TRP A 344 28.71 7.30 -12.05
CA TRP A 344 28.86 6.57 -10.79
C TRP A 344 28.87 7.50 -9.58
N ARG A 345 29.56 8.64 -9.67
CA ARG A 345 29.59 9.62 -8.57
C ARG A 345 28.21 10.19 -8.30
N ILE A 346 27.44 10.54 -9.33
CA ILE A 346 26.08 11.05 -9.14
C ILE A 346 25.18 9.96 -8.56
N ALA A 347 25.28 8.73 -9.06
CA ALA A 347 24.55 7.58 -8.51
C ALA A 347 24.87 7.38 -7.01
N ALA A 348 26.15 7.41 -6.63
CA ALA A 348 26.56 7.24 -5.23
C ALA A 348 26.07 8.38 -4.32
N VAL A 349 26.11 9.63 -4.80
CA VAL A 349 25.58 10.81 -4.07
C VAL A 349 24.07 10.71 -3.90
N THR A 350 23.34 10.34 -4.95
CA THR A 350 21.86 10.21 -4.90
C THR A 350 21.40 9.00 -4.08
N ALA A 351 22.19 7.93 -4.01
CA ALA A 351 21.94 6.80 -3.11
C ALA A 351 22.19 7.13 -1.61
N GLY A 352 22.70 8.32 -1.28
CA GLY A 352 22.94 8.75 0.10
C GLY A 352 24.14 8.07 0.78
N ALA A 353 24.99 7.39 0.00
CA ALA A 353 26.10 6.61 0.53
C ALA A 353 27.37 7.43 0.84
N LEU A 354 27.40 8.71 0.45
CA LEU A 354 28.60 9.55 0.57
C LEU A 354 28.29 10.89 1.24
N PRO A 355 29.08 11.32 2.24
CA PRO A 355 29.00 12.68 2.74
C PRO A 355 29.31 13.68 1.62
N VAL A 356 28.55 14.76 1.54
CA VAL A 356 28.84 15.86 0.61
C VAL A 356 30.12 16.55 1.06
N MET A 357 31.25 16.12 0.50
CA MET A 357 32.53 16.83 0.65
C MET A 357 32.41 18.14 -0.14
N THR A 358 32.52 19.28 0.54
CA THR A 358 32.54 20.60 -0.09
C THR A 358 33.65 20.63 -1.15
N PRO A 359 33.35 21.02 -2.40
CA PRO A 359 34.33 21.03 -3.48
C PRO A 359 35.18 22.29 -3.33
N ASN A 360 36.05 22.34 -2.32
CA ASN A 360 37.11 23.32 -2.34
C ASN A 360 38.38 22.81 -1.70
N ARG A 361 39.41 22.81 -2.56
CA ARG A 361 40.86 22.84 -2.34
C ARG A 361 41.42 21.89 -1.31
N LEU A 362 42.25 20.96 -1.81
CA LEU A 362 43.40 20.35 -1.14
C LEU A 362 43.14 20.09 0.34
N LEU A 363 42.89 18.81 0.69
CA LEU A 363 42.91 18.40 2.10
C LEU A 363 44.08 19.12 2.79
N PRO A 364 43.83 19.88 3.86
CA PRO A 364 44.92 20.50 4.60
C PRO A 364 45.95 19.42 4.91
N ALA A 365 47.24 19.78 4.89
CA ALA A 365 48.30 18.85 5.26
C ALA A 365 47.86 18.09 6.52
N ALA A 366 47.89 16.76 6.46
CA ALA A 366 47.39 15.93 7.54
C ALA A 366 47.99 16.42 8.86
N ASP A 367 47.14 16.67 9.86
CA ASP A 367 47.61 17.12 11.16
C ASP A 367 48.36 15.97 11.83
N LEU A 368 49.68 16.04 11.74
CA LEU A 368 50.61 15.06 12.29
C LEU A 368 50.77 15.18 13.82
N GLN A 369 50.20 16.22 14.45
CA GLN A 369 50.34 16.42 15.90
C GLN A 369 49.60 15.36 16.73
N ALA A 370 48.55 14.77 16.15
CA ALA A 370 47.76 13.70 16.78
C ALA A 370 48.16 12.30 16.31
N ASP A 371 49.22 12.17 15.50
CA ASP A 371 49.71 10.88 15.06
C ASP A 371 50.42 10.17 16.23
N PRO A 372 49.92 9.03 16.73
CA PRO A 372 50.52 8.30 17.85
C PRO A 372 51.92 7.76 17.52
N THR A 373 52.35 7.80 16.24
CA THR A 373 53.70 7.43 15.83
C THR A 373 54.73 8.55 16.01
N LEU A 374 54.29 9.79 16.25
CA LEU A 374 55.16 10.97 16.43
C LEU A 374 55.44 11.35 17.89
N VAL A 375 55.12 10.47 18.84
CA VAL A 375 55.19 10.76 20.29
C VAL A 375 56.60 10.92 20.85
N ASP A 376 57.67 10.63 20.10
CA ASP A 376 59.02 10.99 20.53
C ASP A 376 59.84 11.49 19.34
N GLY A 377 60.54 12.61 19.53
CA GLY A 377 61.32 13.34 18.53
C GLY A 377 62.53 12.59 17.97
N HIS A 378 62.30 11.44 17.36
CA HIS A 378 63.22 10.74 16.47
C HIS A 378 62.44 10.32 15.23
N LEU A 379 62.60 11.09 14.16
CA LEU A 379 62.41 10.53 12.82
C LEU A 379 63.39 9.35 12.72
N PRO A 380 62.94 8.10 12.50
CA PRO A 380 63.87 7.08 12.04
C PRO A 380 64.44 7.59 10.72
N GLU A 381 65.75 7.76 10.64
CA GLU A 381 66.45 7.96 9.37
C GLU A 381 66.14 6.73 8.50
N ALA A 382 65.07 6.82 7.71
CA ALA A 382 64.84 5.87 6.65
C ALA A 382 66.00 6.05 5.67
N PRO A 383 66.78 5.00 5.35
CA PRO A 383 67.81 5.12 4.34
C PRO A 383 67.14 5.60 3.05
N LEU A 384 67.68 6.68 2.48
CA LEU A 384 67.28 7.23 1.20
C LEU A 384 67.48 6.16 0.11
N ILE A 385 66.46 5.34 -0.12
CA ILE A 385 66.35 4.59 -1.37
C ILE A 385 65.81 5.59 -2.38
N VAL A 386 66.74 6.19 -3.12
CA VAL A 386 66.43 6.98 -4.31
C VAL A 386 65.95 6.00 -5.39
N ASP A 387 64.65 5.74 -5.40
CA ASP A 387 64.00 5.00 -6.48
C ASP A 387 63.52 6.00 -7.53
N ASN A 388 64.29 6.16 -8.60
CA ASN A 388 64.13 7.20 -9.63
C ASN A 388 62.91 7.00 -10.56
N ASP A 389 62.10 5.97 -10.36
CA ASP A 389 61.02 5.59 -11.29
C ASP A 389 59.59 5.77 -10.74
N ARG A 390 59.37 6.56 -9.68
CA ARG A 390 58.01 6.94 -9.25
C ARG A 390 57.56 8.28 -9.85
N PRO A 391 56.33 8.38 -10.38
CA PRO A 391 55.79 9.67 -10.80
C PRO A 391 55.66 10.58 -9.56
N MET A 392 56.29 11.76 -9.63
CA MET A 392 56.29 12.76 -8.56
C MET A 392 54.86 13.14 -8.15
N ALA A 393 54.58 13.07 -6.85
CA ALA A 393 53.35 13.59 -6.27
C ALA A 393 53.30 15.12 -6.44
N ALA A 394 52.12 15.65 -6.79
CA ALA A 394 51.88 17.05 -7.14
C ALA A 394 52.01 18.08 -6.00
N SER A 395 52.57 17.70 -4.84
CA SER A 395 52.72 18.59 -3.67
C SER A 395 54.12 19.20 -3.53
N ALA A 396 55.08 18.86 -4.38
CA ALA A 396 56.42 19.46 -4.36
C ALA A 396 56.60 20.41 -5.54
N VAL A 397 55.95 21.58 -5.48
CA VAL A 397 56.38 22.76 -6.25
C VAL A 397 56.90 23.78 -5.25
N ASP A 398 58.21 24.00 -5.34
CA ASP A 398 59.02 24.89 -4.54
C ASP A 398 58.49 26.34 -4.65
N SER A 399 58.12 26.95 -3.52
CA SER A 399 57.50 28.27 -3.44
C SER A 399 58.50 29.42 -3.26
N SER A 400 59.76 29.20 -3.65
CA SER A 400 60.88 30.11 -3.38
C SER A 400 61.23 31.09 -4.51
N VAL A 401 60.30 31.39 -5.43
CA VAL A 401 60.49 32.46 -6.43
C VAL A 401 59.28 33.40 -6.49
N LEU A 402 59.06 34.18 -5.44
CA LEU A 402 58.28 35.42 -5.52
C LEU A 402 58.94 36.51 -4.67
N GLY A 403 59.72 37.35 -5.33
CA GLY A 403 60.18 38.64 -4.79
C GLY A 403 59.04 39.67 -4.79
N ALA A 404 59.02 40.48 -3.73
CA ALA A 404 58.18 41.66 -3.49
C ALA A 404 58.05 42.59 -4.73
N ALA A 405 57.01 43.41 -4.92
CA ALA A 405 56.40 44.36 -3.98
C ALA A 405 55.08 44.94 -4.59
N PRO A 406 54.35 45.84 -3.89
CA PRO A 406 52.88 45.98 -3.94
C PRO A 406 52.37 47.07 -4.88
N HIS A 407 51.18 46.89 -5.48
CA HIS A 407 50.43 47.99 -6.08
C HIS A 407 48.91 47.88 -5.82
N THR A 408 48.46 48.79 -4.95
CA THR A 408 47.25 49.65 -5.03
C THR A 408 46.05 49.19 -5.88
N VAL A 409 44.92 49.04 -5.18
CA VAL A 409 43.56 49.04 -5.72
C VAL A 409 43.29 50.35 -6.47
N VAL A 410 42.98 50.25 -7.75
CA VAL A 410 42.35 51.32 -8.55
C VAL A 410 41.26 50.69 -9.41
N ALA A 411 40.03 51.17 -9.26
CA ALA A 411 38.93 50.93 -10.18
C ALA A 411 39.00 51.90 -11.38
N PRO A 412 38.49 51.50 -12.55
CA PRO A 412 37.72 52.43 -13.39
C PRO A 412 36.39 51.79 -13.86
N SER A 413 35.23 52.44 -13.69
CA SER A 413 34.65 53.57 -14.45
C SER A 413 34.02 53.15 -15.79
N GLU A 414 32.72 53.40 -15.91
CA GLU A 414 31.89 53.37 -17.12
C GLU A 414 32.29 54.46 -18.14
N THR A 415 32.22 54.14 -19.44
CA THR A 415 31.65 54.94 -20.56
C THR A 415 31.78 54.10 -21.84
N SER A 416 30.70 53.65 -22.49
CA SER A 416 29.89 54.34 -23.51
C SER A 416 30.48 54.31 -24.94
N GLU A 417 29.63 53.85 -25.88
CA GLU A 417 29.54 54.20 -27.31
C GLU A 417 29.96 53.19 -28.42
N THR A 418 28.91 52.70 -29.10
CA THR A 418 28.66 52.62 -30.57
C THR A 418 29.49 51.68 -31.48
N SER A 419 28.80 50.72 -32.11
CA SER A 419 28.48 50.68 -33.57
C SER A 419 27.91 49.30 -33.96
N GLU A 420 26.65 49.21 -34.38
CA GLU A 420 26.22 48.95 -35.78
C GLU A 420 26.53 47.56 -36.39
N ASN A 421 25.43 46.88 -36.75
CA ASN A 421 25.16 46.04 -37.94
C ASN A 421 26.18 44.98 -38.41
N SER A 422 25.72 43.73 -38.55
CA SER A 422 25.34 43.15 -39.87
C SER A 422 24.96 41.65 -39.80
N HIS A 423 24.04 41.28 -40.69
CA HIS A 423 23.47 39.96 -40.95
C HIS A 423 24.36 39.06 -41.83
N HIS A 424 24.41 37.74 -41.50
CA HIS A 424 24.33 36.50 -42.33
C HIS A 424 25.27 36.28 -43.57
N PRO A 425 25.37 35.09 -44.23
CA PRO A 425 25.07 33.67 -43.91
C PRO A 425 26.17 32.65 -44.39
N ASP A 426 25.82 31.35 -44.32
CA ASP A 426 26.26 30.19 -45.13
C ASP A 426 27.46 29.30 -44.70
N HIS A 427 27.14 28.04 -44.42
CA HIS A 427 27.72 26.90 -45.14
C HIS A 427 26.80 25.67 -45.09
N TYR A 428 26.44 25.22 -46.29
CA TYR A 428 25.62 24.06 -46.66
C TYR A 428 26.53 23.00 -47.33
N PHE A 429 25.96 21.81 -47.63
CA PHE A 429 26.49 20.59 -48.30
C PHE A 429 26.93 19.43 -47.36
N ASP A 430 26.55 18.16 -47.55
CA ASP A 430 25.93 17.48 -48.70
C ASP A 430 25.24 16.16 -48.29
N SER A 431 24.22 15.77 -49.07
CA SER A 431 23.45 14.52 -48.95
C SER A 431 23.91 13.54 -50.04
N ALA A 432 24.21 12.29 -49.69
CA ALA A 432 24.36 11.20 -50.67
C ALA A 432 23.09 10.32 -50.70
N PRO A 433 22.55 9.98 -51.88
CA PRO A 433 21.30 9.23 -52.01
C PRO A 433 21.50 7.70 -52.01
N ILE A 434 20.47 6.99 -51.54
CA ILE A 434 20.34 5.52 -51.54
C ILE A 434 19.91 5.05 -52.94
N PRO A 435 20.56 4.03 -53.55
CA PRO A 435 20.15 3.51 -54.86
C PRO A 435 19.06 2.44 -54.73
N GLY A 436 18.01 2.55 -55.56
CA GLY A 436 17.16 1.41 -55.93
C GLY A 436 15.68 1.52 -55.53
N VAL A 437 14.93 2.45 -56.14
CA VAL A 437 13.48 2.27 -56.37
C VAL A 437 13.13 2.92 -57.70
N ASP A 438 12.74 2.10 -58.68
CA ASP A 438 12.12 2.51 -59.93
C ASP A 438 10.72 3.08 -59.65
N VAL A 439 10.48 4.33 -60.04
CA VAL A 439 9.15 4.95 -60.06
C VAL A 439 8.94 5.55 -61.44
N THR A 440 8.33 4.73 -62.31
CA THR A 440 7.62 5.22 -63.47
C THR A 440 6.17 4.77 -63.35
N MET A 441 5.24 5.68 -63.70
CA MET A 441 3.79 5.46 -63.83
C MET A 441 3.06 5.38 -62.47
N THR A 442 2.08 6.21 -62.08
CA THR A 442 1.16 7.08 -62.82
C THR A 442 0.54 8.09 -61.84
N SER A 443 0.18 9.24 -62.40
CA SER A 443 -0.63 10.32 -61.86
C SER A 443 -2.13 9.99 -61.79
N ASP A 444 -2.80 10.73 -60.91
CA ASP A 444 -4.18 11.22 -60.97
C ASP A 444 -5.37 10.26 -60.90
N GLY A 445 -6.31 10.61 -60.01
CA GLY A 445 -7.66 10.08 -60.05
C GLY A 445 -8.50 10.33 -58.80
N SER A 446 -8.90 11.57 -58.56
CA SER A 446 -10.01 11.89 -57.64
C SER A 446 -11.38 11.47 -58.24
N SER A 447 -12.18 10.67 -57.54
CA SER A 447 -13.67 10.70 -57.56
C SER A 447 -14.20 9.83 -56.41
N ARG A 448 -14.99 10.34 -55.46
CA ARG A 448 -16.45 10.59 -55.44
C ARG A 448 -17.34 9.34 -55.26
N SER A 449 -17.93 9.26 -54.05
CA SER A 449 -19.33 8.88 -53.72
C SER A 449 -19.85 7.43 -53.88
N LYS A 450 -20.55 6.99 -52.81
CA LYS A 450 -21.61 5.94 -52.70
C LYS A 450 -21.12 4.50 -52.96
N ASP A 451 -21.37 3.53 -52.08
CA ASP A 451 -22.60 3.18 -51.36
C ASP A 451 -22.40 2.86 -49.87
#